data_AF-A0A4P7KUS3-F1
#
_entry.id   AF-A0A4P7KUS3-F1
#
_cell.length_a   1.000
_cell.length_b   1.000
_cell.length_c   1.000
_cell.angle_alpha   90.00
_cell.angle_beta   90.00
_cell.angle_gamma   90.00
#
_symmetry.space_group_name_H-M   'P 1'
#
loop_
_entity.id
_entity.type
_entity.pdbx_description
1 polymer ?
#
loop_
_entity_poly.entity_id
_entity_poly.type
_entity_poly.pdbx_seq_one_letter_code
_entity_poly.pdbx_strand_id
1 'polypeptide(L)'
;MQINYSVGRSVSDQRPSPAVAGSFAEYQQAIKKLTKRINISPFDTKAIFDKKKKALNYIWGAMKNAKKGRNALNAGNRSVLWLDMDGCTLDAWEMLTGILGFYQCFAYTTASHEHPVAQGEQRWRIGFLLSREVTACQRSPKTDPLFI
;
A
#
# COMPACT_ATOMS: atom_id res chain seq x y z
N MET A 1 -9.06 2.65 17.26
CA MET A 1 -9.51 1.49 16.45
C MET A 1 -8.30 0.66 16.10
N GLN A 2 -8.34 -0.64 16.38
CA GLN A 2 -7.28 -1.57 16.00
C GLN A 2 -7.28 -1.80 14.48
N ILE A 3 -6.10 -1.81 13.87
CA ILE A 3 -5.90 -2.04 12.44
C ILE A 3 -5.14 -3.35 12.27
N ASN A 4 -5.81 -4.34 11.68
CA ASN A 4 -5.23 -5.64 11.36
C ASN A 4 -4.72 -5.63 9.92
N TYR A 5 -3.49 -6.11 9.70
CA TYR A 5 -2.86 -6.16 8.39
C TYR A 5 -1.86 -7.32 8.31
N SER A 6 -1.13 -7.44 7.21
CA SER A 6 -0.09 -8.45 7.08
C SER A 6 1.10 -7.92 6.28
N VAL A 7 2.29 -8.40 6.61
CA VAL A 7 3.55 -7.95 6.02
C VAL A 7 4.31 -9.16 5.48
N GLY A 8 4.59 -9.13 4.18
CA GLY A 8 5.44 -10.10 3.49
C GLY A 8 6.80 -9.50 3.15
N ARG A 9 7.75 -10.38 2.80
CA ARG A 9 9.12 -9.98 2.44
C ARG A 9 9.29 -9.62 0.95
N SER A 10 8.28 -9.90 0.13
CA SER A 10 8.22 -9.60 -1.30
C SER A 10 6.79 -9.65 -1.82
N VAL A 11 6.54 -9.14 -3.04
CA VAL A 11 5.24 -9.27 -3.72
C VAL A 11 4.87 -10.73 -4.03
N SER A 12 5.86 -11.61 -4.13
CA SER A 12 5.65 -13.04 -4.37
C SER A 12 5.45 -13.84 -3.08
N ASP A 13 5.53 -13.18 -1.92
CA ASP A 13 5.28 -13.81 -0.63
C ASP A 13 3.80 -14.23 -0.53
N GLN A 14 3.59 -15.54 -0.45
CA GLN A 14 2.25 -16.13 -0.32
C GLN A 14 1.84 -16.30 1.15
N ARG A 15 2.74 -16.09 2.10
CA ARG A 15 2.48 -16.27 3.53
C ARG A 15 3.01 -15.08 4.34
N PRO A 16 2.47 -13.87 4.09
CA PRO A 16 2.84 -12.70 4.88
C PRO A 16 2.46 -12.92 6.35
N SER A 17 3.25 -12.36 7.26
CA SER A 17 2.98 -12.46 8.70
C SER A 17 1.88 -11.48 9.09
N PRO A 18 0.89 -11.89 9.90
CA PRO A 18 -0.07 -10.96 10.49
C PRO A 18 0.62 -9.89 11.33
N ALA A 19 0.05 -8.69 11.34
CA ALA A 19 0.50 -7.57 12.15
C ALA A 19 -0.71 -6.73 12.61
N VAL A 20 -0.52 -6.00 13.70
CA VAL A 20 -1.58 -5.23 14.36
C VAL A 20 -1.02 -3.87 14.77
N ALA A 21 -1.80 -2.82 14.55
CA ALA A 21 -1.57 -1.48 15.11
C ALA A 21 -2.78 -1.07 15.96
N GLY A 22 -2.57 -0.45 17.12
CA GLY A 22 -3.63 -0.01 18.02
C GLY A 22 -4.35 1.26 17.55
N SER A 23 -3.72 2.02 16.67
CA SER A 23 -4.22 3.28 16.12
C SER A 23 -3.75 3.51 14.68
N PHE A 24 -4.37 4.47 13.99
CA PHE A 24 -3.92 4.87 12.65
C PHE A 24 -2.54 5.52 12.64
N ALA A 25 -2.20 6.27 13.70
CA ALA A 25 -0.86 6.84 13.87
C ALA A 25 0.21 5.74 14.05
N GLU A 26 -0.08 4.72 14.87
CA GLU A 26 0.80 3.54 14.98
C GLU A 26 0.93 2.79 13.67
N TYR A 27 -0.17 2.63 12.92
CA TYR A 27 -0.15 2.01 11.60
C TYR A 27 0.76 2.77 10.64
N GLN A 28 0.61 4.09 10.55
CA GLN A 28 1.48 4.96 9.74
C GLN A 28 2.95 4.80 10.12
N GLN A 29 3.27 4.83 11.42
CA GLN A 29 4.64 4.62 11.90
C GLN A 29 5.16 3.22 11.54
N ALA A 30 4.34 2.19 11.67
CA ALA A 30 4.70 0.83 11.29
C ALA A 30 5.00 0.73 9.79
N ILE A 31 4.18 1.34 8.93
CA ILE A 31 4.43 1.37 7.48
C ILE A 31 5.73 2.12 7.16
N LYS A 32 5.98 3.27 7.81
CA LYS A 32 7.23 4.03 7.63
C LYS A 32 8.47 3.20 8.02
N LYS A 33 8.39 2.36 9.04
CA LYS A 33 9.47 1.44 9.46
C LYS A 33 9.72 0.30 8.47
N LEU A 34 8.76 -0.01 7.58
CA LEU A 34 8.93 -1.02 6.53
C LEU A 34 9.69 -0.48 5.31
N THR A 35 9.98 0.81 5.26
CA THR A 35 10.79 1.41 4.20
C THR A 35 12.15 0.73 4.12
N LYS A 36 12.49 0.25 2.92
CA LYS A 36 13.73 -0.48 2.67
C LYS A 36 14.44 0.13 1.47
N ARG A 37 15.71 0.49 1.66
CA ARG A 37 16.59 0.90 0.57
C ARG A 37 16.98 -0.34 -0.23
N ILE A 38 16.78 -0.29 -1.54
CA ILE A 38 17.12 -1.40 -2.46
C ILE A 38 18.21 -1.03 -3.48
N ASN A 39 18.87 0.13 -3.27
CA ASN A 39 20.05 0.59 -4.02
C ASN A 39 19.90 0.43 -5.54
N ILE A 40 18.79 0.96 -6.06
CA ILE A 40 18.55 1.02 -7.50
C ILE A 40 19.49 2.04 -8.13
N SER A 41 20.08 1.68 -9.26
CA SER A 41 20.95 2.54 -10.07
C SER A 41 20.21 2.97 -11.35
N PRO A 42 20.40 4.21 -11.83
CA PRO A 42 19.96 4.63 -13.16
C PRO A 42 20.39 3.71 -14.32
N PHE A 43 21.50 2.99 -14.14
CA PHE A 43 22.09 2.08 -15.13
C PHE A 43 21.66 0.63 -14.94
N ASP A 44 20.80 0.33 -13.94
CA ASP A 44 20.26 -1.01 -13.78
C ASP A 44 19.44 -1.40 -15.02
N THR A 45 19.70 -2.58 -15.57
CA THR A 45 18.79 -3.16 -16.57
C THR A 45 17.44 -3.47 -15.94
N LYS A 46 16.39 -3.59 -16.76
CA LYS A 46 15.03 -3.94 -16.28
C LYS A 46 15.02 -5.20 -15.41
N ALA A 47 15.81 -6.22 -15.76
CA ALA A 47 15.92 -7.46 -15.00
C ALA A 47 16.53 -7.25 -13.60
N ILE A 48 17.58 -6.43 -13.49
CA ILE A 48 18.22 -6.08 -12.22
C ILE A 48 17.26 -5.25 -11.37
N PHE A 49 16.60 -4.26 -11.97
CA PHE A 49 15.59 -3.45 -11.33
C PHE A 49 14.45 -4.30 -10.73
N ASP A 50 13.88 -5.21 -11.52
CA ASP A 50 12.80 -6.09 -11.06
C ASP A 50 13.26 -7.00 -9.92
N LYS A 51 14.48 -7.52 -9.99
CA LYS A 51 15.09 -8.32 -8.91
C LYS A 51 15.21 -7.51 -7.62
N LYS A 52 15.71 -6.26 -7.70
CA LYS A 52 15.82 -5.36 -6.54
C LYS A 52 14.45 -4.98 -5.98
N LYS A 53 13.47 -4.68 -6.84
CA LYS A 53 12.09 -4.34 -6.45
C LYS A 53 11.40 -5.48 -5.70
N LYS A 54 11.65 -6.74 -6.08
CA LYS A 54 11.14 -7.92 -5.37
C LYS A 54 11.64 -8.01 -3.92
N ALA A 55 12.72 -7.33 -3.55
CA ALA A 55 13.24 -7.34 -2.18
C ALA A 55 12.50 -6.37 -1.23
N LEU A 56 11.58 -5.55 -1.73
CA LEU A 56 10.76 -4.65 -0.91
C LEU A 56 9.76 -5.43 -0.06
N ASN A 57 9.53 -4.94 1.16
CA ASN A 57 8.44 -5.43 1.99
C ASN A 57 7.10 -5.21 1.27
N TYR A 58 6.22 -6.19 1.36
CA TYR A 58 4.90 -6.15 0.76
C TYR A 58 3.84 -6.05 1.84
N ILE A 59 3.01 -5.01 1.78
CA ILE A 59 1.92 -4.81 2.74
C ILE A 59 0.65 -5.35 2.13
N TRP A 60 -0.10 -6.11 2.92
CA TRP A 60 -1.41 -6.62 2.54
C TRP A 60 -2.43 -6.38 3.65
N GLY A 61 -3.71 -6.52 3.31
CA GLY A 61 -4.80 -6.39 4.28
C GLY A 61 -4.79 -7.53 5.30
N ALA A 62 -5.70 -7.46 6.27
CA ALA A 62 -5.90 -8.54 7.24
C ALA A 62 -6.18 -9.88 6.54
N MET A 63 -5.88 -10.97 7.24
CA MET A 63 -6.20 -12.33 6.82
C MET A 63 -7.20 -12.96 7.76
N LYS A 64 -8.20 -13.68 7.23
CA LYS A 64 -9.12 -14.48 8.03
C LYS A 64 -8.40 -15.63 8.75
N ASN A 65 -7.42 -16.24 8.08
CA ASN A 65 -6.61 -17.32 8.63
C ASN A 65 -5.16 -17.20 8.15
N ALA A 66 -4.22 -16.94 9.06
CA ALA A 66 -2.80 -16.79 8.75
C ALA A 66 -2.18 -18.02 8.06
N LYS A 67 -2.69 -19.24 8.33
CA LYS A 67 -2.18 -20.49 7.73
C LYS A 67 -2.54 -20.63 6.25
N LYS A 68 -3.60 -19.94 5.79
CA LYS A 68 -4.07 -20.01 4.39
C LYS A 68 -3.38 -19.01 3.47
N GLY A 69 -2.54 -18.12 4.01
CA GLY A 69 -1.74 -17.18 3.23
C GLY A 69 -2.56 -16.20 2.40
N ARG A 70 -1.93 -15.63 1.37
CA ARG A 70 -2.51 -14.55 0.56
C ARG A 70 -3.38 -15.08 -0.57
N ASN A 71 -4.70 -14.87 -0.48
CA ASN A 71 -5.65 -15.08 -1.57
C ASN A 71 -6.95 -14.30 -1.33
N ALA A 72 -7.78 -14.16 -2.38
CA ALA A 72 -9.00 -13.36 -2.32
C ALA A 72 -10.01 -13.86 -1.25
N LEU A 73 -10.17 -15.17 -1.12
CA LEU A 73 -11.12 -15.79 -0.17
C LEU A 73 -10.68 -15.63 1.29
N ASN A 74 -9.37 -15.57 1.53
CA ASN A 74 -8.77 -15.38 2.84
C ASN A 74 -8.57 -13.91 3.24
N ALA A 75 -8.90 -12.96 2.36
CA ALA A 75 -8.84 -11.54 2.71
C ALA A 75 -9.84 -11.23 3.84
N GLY A 76 -9.33 -10.70 4.95
CA GLY A 76 -10.12 -10.21 6.07
C GLY A 76 -10.70 -8.83 5.83
N ASN A 77 -11.39 -8.32 6.85
CA ASN A 77 -11.87 -6.95 6.87
C ASN A 77 -10.71 -5.95 6.83
N ARG A 78 -10.99 -4.76 6.32
CA ARG A 78 -10.01 -3.68 6.24
C ARG A 78 -10.54 -2.45 6.93
N SER A 79 -9.67 -1.84 7.72
CA SER A 79 -9.88 -0.52 8.29
C SER A 79 -9.10 0.56 7.53
N VAL A 80 -8.19 0.15 6.63
CA VAL A 80 -7.39 1.02 5.77
C VAL A 80 -7.47 0.58 4.31
N LEU A 81 -7.69 1.55 3.42
CA LEU A 81 -7.64 1.35 1.96
C LEU A 81 -6.34 1.93 1.40
N TRP A 82 -5.78 1.25 0.40
CA TRP A 82 -4.60 1.69 -0.33
C TRP A 82 -5.00 2.16 -1.73
N LEU A 83 -4.59 3.37 -2.08
CA LEU A 83 -4.61 3.91 -3.44
C LEU A 83 -3.18 3.98 -3.95
N ASP A 84 -2.91 3.27 -5.05
CA ASP A 84 -1.65 3.38 -5.77
C ASP A 84 -1.82 4.42 -6.88
N MET A 85 -1.04 5.48 -6.82
CA MET A 85 -0.99 6.53 -7.82
C MET A 85 0.29 6.41 -8.62
N ASP A 86 0.21 5.81 -9.80
CA ASP A 86 1.30 5.76 -10.76
C ASP A 86 1.18 6.93 -11.75
N GLY A 87 2.29 7.54 -12.17
CA GLY A 87 2.26 8.55 -13.24
C GLY A 87 1.92 9.98 -12.79
N CYS A 88 1.99 10.29 -11.49
CA CYS A 88 1.54 11.57 -10.97
C CYS A 88 2.58 12.67 -11.24
N THR A 89 2.19 13.75 -11.92
CA THR A 89 3.03 14.96 -12.03
C THR A 89 3.09 15.71 -10.70
N LEU A 90 4.05 16.61 -10.55
CA LEU A 90 4.17 17.43 -9.34
C LEU A 90 2.92 18.31 -9.12
N ASP A 91 2.44 18.99 -10.16
CA ASP A 91 1.24 19.84 -10.08
C ASP A 91 -0.01 19.04 -9.67
N ALA A 92 -0.18 17.84 -10.23
CA ALA A 92 -1.28 16.95 -9.85
C ALA A 92 -1.14 16.49 -8.39
N TRP A 93 0.09 16.22 -7.94
CA TRP A 93 0.35 15.89 -6.54
C TRP A 93 0.01 17.04 -5.60
N GLU A 94 0.43 18.26 -5.90
CA GLU A 94 0.13 19.45 -5.09
C GLU A 94 -1.39 19.66 -4.95
N MET A 95 -2.13 19.58 -6.06
CA MET A 95 -3.60 19.65 -6.02
C MET A 95 -4.21 18.56 -5.14
N LEU A 96 -3.73 17.33 -5.27
CA LEU A 96 -4.21 16.20 -4.47
C LEU A 96 -3.91 16.36 -3.00
N THR A 97 -2.76 16.91 -2.60
CA THR A 97 -2.46 17.12 -1.17
C THR A 97 -3.50 18.00 -0.47
N GLY A 98 -4.07 18.98 -1.18
CA GLY A 98 -5.20 19.78 -0.69
C GLY A 98 -6.44 18.94 -0.40
N ILE A 99 -6.79 18.02 -1.30
CA ILE A 99 -7.93 17.10 -1.13
C ILE A 99 -7.65 16.08 -0.02
N LEU A 100 -6.43 15.54 0.03
CA LEU A 100 -6.00 14.56 1.03
C LEU A 100 -6.09 15.11 2.46
N GLY A 101 -5.94 16.42 2.64
CA GLY A 101 -6.08 17.11 3.93
C GLY A 101 -7.45 16.94 4.58
N PHE A 102 -8.50 16.62 3.82
CA PHE A 102 -9.84 16.36 4.36
C PHE A 102 -9.99 14.94 4.94
N TYR A 103 -9.02 14.06 4.71
CA TYR A 103 -9.08 12.65 5.10
C TYR A 103 -7.97 12.30 6.08
N GLN A 104 -8.25 11.36 6.99
CA GLN A 104 -7.20 10.72 7.77
C GLN A 104 -6.40 9.78 6.87
N CYS A 105 -5.34 10.31 6.27
CA CYS A 105 -4.50 9.58 5.35
C CYS A 105 -3.01 9.87 5.56
N PHE A 106 -2.16 9.04 4.96
CA PHE A 106 -0.75 9.33 4.78
C PHE A 106 -0.27 8.79 3.44
N ALA A 107 0.70 9.48 2.85
CA ALA A 107 1.38 9.02 1.65
C ALA A 107 2.79 8.56 1.98
N TYR A 108 3.25 7.54 1.26
CA TYR A 108 4.66 7.17 1.25
C TYR A 108 5.07 6.69 -0.14
N THR A 109 6.36 6.86 -0.43
CA THR A 109 6.99 6.33 -1.64
C THR A 109 7.84 5.11 -1.28
N THR A 110 8.13 4.27 -2.27
CA THR A 110 9.06 3.14 -2.11
C THR A 110 10.28 3.37 -3.00
N ALA A 111 11.43 2.86 -2.59
CA ALA A 111 12.71 3.05 -3.27
C ALA A 111 12.74 2.63 -4.76
N SER A 112 11.73 1.89 -5.26
CA SER A 112 11.58 1.64 -6.70
C SER A 112 11.17 2.86 -7.53
N HIS A 113 10.88 4.00 -6.91
CA HIS A 113 10.26 5.16 -7.56
C HIS A 113 11.21 6.37 -7.74
N GLU A 114 12.45 6.27 -7.24
CA GLU A 114 13.52 7.27 -7.47
C GLU A 114 14.35 6.96 -8.75
N HIS A 115 13.95 5.96 -9.55
CA HIS A 115 14.67 5.57 -10.77
C HIS A 115 14.31 6.47 -11.95
N PRO A 116 15.28 6.90 -12.79
CA PRO A 116 15.02 7.66 -14.02
C PRO A 116 14.09 7.00 -15.06
N VAL A 117 13.78 5.70 -14.95
CA VAL A 117 12.75 5.03 -15.78
C VAL A 117 11.35 5.58 -15.48
N ALA A 118 11.16 6.28 -14.35
CA ALA A 118 9.94 6.98 -14.04
C ALA A 118 9.74 8.27 -14.87
N GLN A 119 10.69 8.69 -15.72
CA GLN A 119 10.54 9.83 -16.65
C GLN A 119 10.00 11.14 -16.02
N GLY A 120 10.28 11.40 -14.74
CA GLY A 120 9.77 12.56 -14.00
C GLY A 120 8.39 12.36 -13.36
N GLU A 121 7.75 11.22 -13.59
CA GLU A 121 6.50 10.83 -12.92
C GLU A 121 6.75 10.32 -11.50
N GLN A 122 5.90 10.75 -10.58
CA GLN A 122 5.93 10.29 -9.20
C GLN A 122 4.96 9.13 -8.99
N ARG A 123 5.33 8.24 -8.08
CA ARG A 123 4.49 7.11 -7.67
C ARG A 123 4.24 7.14 -6.17
N TRP A 124 3.00 7.44 -5.81
CA TRP A 124 2.57 7.59 -4.42
C TRP A 124 1.69 6.43 -4.01
N ARG A 125 1.93 5.87 -2.82
CA ARG A 125 0.97 4.99 -2.17
C ARG A 125 0.31 5.73 -1.02
N ILE A 126 -1.00 5.80 -1.06
CA ILE A 126 -1.79 6.58 -0.10
C ILE A 126 -2.66 5.61 0.70
N GLY A 127 -2.48 5.62 2.02
CA GLY A 127 -3.27 4.84 2.95
C GLY A 127 -4.34 5.71 3.59
N PHE A 128 -5.61 5.36 3.41
CA PHE A 128 -6.77 6.07 3.98
C PHE A 128 -7.38 5.27 5.12
N LEU A 129 -7.56 5.90 6.28
CA LEU A 129 -8.41 5.34 7.32
C LEU A 129 -9.87 5.37 6.87
N LEU A 130 -10.55 4.23 6.97
CA LEU A 130 -11.95 4.11 6.66
C LEU A 130 -12.79 4.46 7.90
N SER A 131 -13.92 5.12 7.69
CA SER A 131 -14.89 5.46 8.75
C SER A 131 -15.49 4.23 9.44
N ARG A 132 -15.44 3.08 8.76
CA ARG A 132 -15.83 1.76 9.27
C ARG A 132 -15.00 0.67 8.61
N GLU A 133 -15.00 -0.52 9.19
CA GLU A 133 -14.45 -1.68 8.52
C GLU A 133 -15.24 -2.01 7.24
N VAL A 134 -14.49 -2.39 6.20
CA VAL A 134 -15.04 -2.83 4.92
C VAL A 134 -14.65 -4.29 4.70
N THR A 135 -15.65 -5.10 4.36
CA THR A 135 -15.49 -6.54 4.14
C THR A 135 -14.89 -6.83 2.76
N ALA A 136 -14.49 -8.08 2.54
CA ALA A 136 -13.95 -8.48 1.25
C ALA A 136 -14.92 -8.26 0.07
N CYS A 137 -16.23 -8.48 0.27
CA CYS A 137 -17.26 -8.38 -0.77
C CYS A 137 -17.61 -6.92 -1.12
N GLN A 138 -17.58 -6.01 -0.14
CA GLN A 138 -17.81 -4.58 -0.35
C GLN A 138 -16.72 -3.87 -1.19
N ARG A 139 -15.62 -4.57 -1.53
CA ARG A 139 -14.52 -4.04 -2.36
C ARG A 139 -14.71 -4.29 -3.86
N SER A 140 -15.59 -5.20 -4.25
CA SER A 140 -15.83 -5.51 -5.67
C SER A 140 -17.07 -4.77 -6.12
N PRO A 141 -17.01 -3.90 -7.15
CA PRO A 141 -18.18 -3.26 -7.72
C PRO A 141 -18.94 -4.30 -8.54
N LYS A 142 -19.65 -5.17 -7.85
CA LYS A 142 -20.85 -5.79 -8.38
C LYS A 142 -21.93 -5.43 -7.38
N THR A 143 -22.67 -4.39 -7.75
CA THR A 143 -23.91 -3.88 -7.13
C THR A 143 -23.79 -3.43 -5.67
N ASP A 144 -23.57 -2.13 -5.46
CA ASP A 144 -24.67 -1.28 -4.96
C ASP A 144 -24.35 0.22 -5.10
N PRO A 145 -25.39 1.06 -5.29
CA PRO A 145 -25.26 2.48 -5.58
C PRO A 145 -25.05 3.29 -4.30
N LEU A 146 -24.54 4.52 -4.48
CA LEU A 146 -24.45 5.60 -3.49
C LEU A 146 -23.37 5.42 -2.42
N PHE A 147 -22.27 6.14 -2.58
CA PHE A 147 -21.85 7.14 -1.58
C PHE A 147 -21.26 8.34 -2.33
N ILE A 148 -21.89 9.49 -2.12
CA ILE A 148 -21.45 10.85 -2.47
C ILE A 148 -20.28 11.21 -1.55
#